data_AF-A0A943SCX5-F1
#
_entry.id   AF-A0A943SCX5-F1
#
_cell.length_a   1.000
_cell.length_b   1.000
_cell.length_c   1.000
_cell.angle_alpha   90.00
_cell.angle_beta   90.00
_cell.angle_gamma   90.00
#
_symmetry.space_group_name_H-M   'P 1'
#
loop_
_entity.id
_entity.type
_entity.pdbx_description
1 polymer ?
#
loop_
_entity_poly.entity_id
_entity_poly.type
_entity_poly.pdbx_seq_one_letter_code
_entity_poly.pdbx_strand_id
1 'polypeptide(L)'
;SGSYVAQVLDSNKNLQKVLYYGYGGAGDLTGSYLSGKTEDEKYVYTHIAASYAYAGEAGFTGCNYNDLVNAGVIAYINYLFGQEEPPKGELSLSSTKLNAVRDGNIQKTPNITLSGDHRNYVTLSVPENVTAHNLSKGTSVTNGKIQIYGGDTFYLSADLLLTGSYASGNLYGSVGKTWRTLVLTTGDSKQDIGVFESETAAPVSFSVQWLNMTRIELMKKDVNTQNPLSGAVYGIYTDKKCENLLMTMSATGTDGKAVSDYFDSALKTVYVKEITAPTGYKLNTEVYKVAVTAGKTMTVTATDERVTGKVKIAKIDKETLAFKAQGDSVLRGAVYGLYAKEDIVHPDGTTGVLYKQDSLIAQGVIGDDGTLEFSELYLGEMYVKEITPPEGYTLDTTKYEVSVTYEGQDVAEVTRDLTVKEQVKKQAFQLIKISEDGEQTETDLVAGAGFKVYLISDLTQVKNGKLKPANGESYTASDFKNYDFSKEQVAVTYENGTAVPVPELITDTKGYAVSPELPYGSYVVVESTTPENLKTIDPFVVNVENDSREPMQWRVFDDRPFEFLLKIVKKDAQTGNTVLKAGASYKIYDVTNKKYVEQVVQYP
;
A
#
# COMPACT_ATOMS: atom_id res chain seq x y z
N SER A 1 -67.65 17.20 68.22
CA SER A 1 -66.87 16.36 67.29
C SER A 1 -66.89 14.94 67.81
N GLY A 2 -67.26 13.98 66.97
CA GLY A 2 -67.24 12.56 67.31
C GLY A 2 -66.53 11.81 66.18
N SER A 3 -65.78 10.76 66.51
CA SER A 3 -65.22 9.83 65.53
C SER A 3 -66.28 8.81 65.18
N TYR A 4 -66.70 8.75 63.92
CA TYR A 4 -67.67 7.77 63.42
C TYR A 4 -66.95 6.74 62.56
N VAL A 5 -67.34 5.47 62.68
CA VAL A 5 -66.85 4.40 61.80
C VAL A 5 -67.70 4.41 60.54
N ALA A 6 -67.12 4.82 59.42
CA ALA A 6 -67.75 4.72 58.11
C ALA A 6 -67.42 3.38 57.45
N GLN A 7 -68.36 2.82 56.70
CA GLN A 7 -68.10 1.68 55.83
C GLN A 7 -67.74 2.15 54.43
N VAL A 8 -66.66 1.60 53.87
CA VAL A 8 -66.29 1.83 52.48
C VAL A 8 -67.22 1.00 51.59
N LEU A 9 -67.92 1.66 50.68
CA LEU A 9 -68.93 1.07 49.80
C LEU A 9 -68.43 0.99 48.35
N ASP A 10 -67.21 0.47 48.18
CA ASP A 10 -66.52 0.41 46.89
C ASP A 10 -67.19 -0.52 45.86
N SER A 11 -68.11 -1.39 46.30
CA SER A 11 -68.84 -2.32 45.42
C SER A 11 -70.02 -1.68 44.68
N ASN A 12 -70.52 -0.51 45.09
CA ASN A 12 -71.66 0.14 44.45
C ASN A 12 -71.22 1.18 43.41
N LYS A 13 -70.90 0.69 42.21
CA LYS A 13 -70.43 1.50 41.07
C LYS A 13 -71.41 2.59 40.65
N ASN A 14 -72.71 2.32 40.73
CA ASN A 14 -73.75 3.28 40.34
C ASN A 14 -73.81 4.45 41.31
N LEU A 15 -73.72 4.17 42.62
CA LEU A 15 -73.65 5.23 43.62
C LEU A 15 -72.37 6.06 43.48
N GLN A 16 -71.23 5.44 43.20
CA GLN A 16 -69.98 6.15 42.90
C GLN A 16 -70.11 7.10 41.71
N LYS A 17 -70.72 6.66 40.61
CA LYS A 17 -70.97 7.52 39.44
C LYS A 17 -71.88 8.69 39.78
N VAL A 18 -72.96 8.45 40.53
CA VAL A 18 -73.87 9.52 40.93
C VAL A 18 -73.16 10.55 41.81
N LEU A 19 -72.36 10.11 42.78
CA LEU A 19 -71.65 11.02 43.68
C LEU A 19 -70.51 11.78 42.97
N TYR A 20 -69.90 11.18 41.94
CA TYR A 20 -68.83 11.82 41.18
C TYR A 20 -69.34 12.80 40.11
N TYR A 21 -70.33 12.41 39.30
CA TYR A 21 -70.87 13.19 38.17
C TYR A 21 -72.12 14.01 38.53
N GLY A 22 -72.68 13.79 39.71
CA GLY A 22 -73.80 14.56 40.25
C GLY A 22 -73.41 15.96 40.70
N TYR A 23 -74.43 16.74 41.06
CA TYR A 23 -74.26 18.12 41.50
C TYR A 23 -73.27 18.23 42.67
N GLY A 24 -72.22 19.05 42.50
CA GLY A 24 -71.17 19.25 43.50
C GLY A 24 -70.10 18.15 43.55
N GLY A 25 -70.20 17.12 42.70
CA GLY A 25 -69.19 16.08 42.56
C GLY A 25 -67.95 16.55 41.80
N ALA A 26 -66.83 15.83 41.93
CA ALA A 26 -65.55 16.21 41.31
C ALA A 26 -65.58 16.19 39.77
N GLY A 27 -66.51 15.46 39.17
CA GLY A 27 -66.77 15.44 37.73
C GLY A 27 -68.15 15.95 37.35
N ASP A 28 -68.75 16.85 38.14
CA ASP A 28 -70.12 17.35 37.97
C ASP A 28 -70.49 17.63 36.49
N LEU A 29 -71.46 16.87 35.97
CA LEU A 29 -71.99 17.01 34.61
C LEU A 29 -73.32 17.78 34.55
N THR A 30 -73.88 18.18 35.69
CA THR A 30 -75.20 18.81 35.78
C THR A 30 -75.27 20.16 35.07
N GLY A 31 -74.16 20.89 34.99
CA GLY A 31 -74.08 22.13 34.22
C GLY A 31 -74.39 21.93 32.74
N SER A 32 -73.99 20.77 32.17
CA SER A 32 -74.24 20.42 30.78
C SER A 32 -75.58 19.71 30.58
N TYR A 33 -75.86 18.67 31.38
CA TYR A 33 -77.03 17.81 31.21
C TYR A 33 -78.32 18.45 31.73
N LEU A 34 -78.23 19.22 32.82
CA LEU A 34 -79.34 19.92 33.47
C LEU A 34 -79.19 21.44 33.31
N SER A 35 -78.73 21.91 32.14
CA SER A 35 -78.38 23.31 31.88
C SER A 35 -79.53 24.31 32.10
N GLY A 36 -80.79 23.87 31.96
CA GLY A 36 -82.00 24.67 32.22
C GLY A 36 -82.53 24.61 33.65
N LYS A 37 -81.81 23.98 34.58
CA LYS A 37 -82.23 23.77 35.98
C LYS A 37 -81.47 24.66 36.96
N THR A 38 -82.14 25.08 38.03
CA THR A 38 -81.51 25.81 39.14
C THR A 38 -80.53 24.90 39.89
N GLU A 39 -79.67 25.49 40.71
CA GLU A 39 -78.74 24.74 41.58
C GLU A 39 -79.50 23.81 42.54
N ASP A 40 -80.58 24.30 43.15
CA ASP A 40 -81.45 23.50 44.02
C ASP A 40 -82.08 22.32 43.27
N GLU A 41 -82.54 22.54 42.02
CA GLU A 41 -83.07 21.47 41.19
C GLU A 41 -81.98 20.43 40.87
N LYS A 42 -80.76 20.85 40.53
CA LYS A 42 -79.63 19.94 40.26
C LYS A 42 -79.24 19.12 41.49
N TYR A 43 -79.24 19.74 42.66
CA TYR A 43 -79.03 19.07 43.94
C TYR A 43 -80.12 18.02 44.19
N VAL A 44 -81.40 18.38 44.04
CA VAL A 44 -82.52 17.46 44.23
C VAL A 44 -82.46 16.27 43.27
N TYR A 45 -82.15 16.49 41.99
CA TYR A 45 -82.01 15.41 40.99
C TYR A 45 -80.87 14.45 41.39
N THR A 46 -79.75 15.00 41.85
CA THR A 46 -78.60 14.22 42.32
C THR A 46 -78.93 13.44 43.59
N HIS A 47 -79.67 14.05 44.52
CA HIS A 47 -80.07 13.40 45.78
C HIS A 47 -81.02 12.23 45.53
N ILE A 48 -82.00 12.39 44.63
CA ILE A 48 -82.91 11.31 44.22
C ILE A 48 -82.11 10.20 43.52
N ALA A 49 -81.19 10.56 42.62
CA ALA A 49 -80.32 9.57 41.97
C ALA A 49 -79.44 8.79 42.95
N ALA A 50 -78.90 9.45 43.98
CA ALA A 50 -78.05 8.82 44.99
C ALA A 50 -78.87 7.88 45.88
N SER A 51 -80.09 8.30 46.25
CA SER A 51 -81.03 7.51 47.03
C SER A 51 -81.44 6.24 46.28
N TYR A 52 -81.72 6.35 44.97
CA TYR A 52 -82.01 5.21 44.12
C TYR A 52 -80.80 4.29 43.92
N ALA A 53 -79.61 4.85 43.69
CA ALA A 53 -78.39 4.06 43.53
C ALA A 53 -78.01 3.29 44.81
N TYR A 54 -78.34 3.83 45.98
CA TYR A 54 -78.10 3.20 47.27
C TYR A 54 -79.17 2.16 47.65
N ALA A 55 -80.45 2.52 47.56
CA ALA A 55 -81.57 1.74 48.13
C ALA A 55 -82.47 1.05 47.08
N GLY A 56 -82.16 1.16 45.78
CA GLY A 56 -83.02 0.66 44.71
C GLY A 56 -84.37 1.38 44.68
N GLU A 57 -85.45 0.68 44.33
CA GLU A 57 -86.81 1.25 44.26
C GLU A 57 -87.27 1.89 45.59
N ALA A 58 -86.77 1.41 46.73
CA ALA A 58 -87.05 2.01 48.03
C ALA A 58 -86.55 3.46 48.14
N GLY A 59 -85.55 3.86 47.34
CA GLY A 59 -85.06 5.23 47.22
C GLY A 59 -86.07 6.22 46.62
N PHE A 60 -87.18 5.73 46.05
CA PHE A 60 -88.29 6.56 45.54
C PHE A 60 -89.51 6.57 46.45
N THR A 61 -89.40 6.06 47.68
CA THR A 61 -90.53 6.04 48.63
C THR A 61 -91.11 7.45 48.80
N GLY A 62 -92.38 7.62 48.44
CA GLY A 62 -93.08 8.92 48.47
C GLY A 62 -93.11 9.69 47.14
N CYS A 63 -92.50 9.18 46.06
CA CYS A 63 -92.54 9.76 44.71
C CYS A 63 -93.29 8.85 43.73
N ASN A 64 -94.16 9.41 42.88
CA ASN A 64 -94.78 8.66 41.79
C ASN A 64 -93.77 8.44 40.65
N TYR A 65 -93.61 7.20 40.19
CA TYR A 65 -92.64 6.86 39.14
C TYR A 65 -92.90 7.60 37.82
N ASN A 66 -94.15 7.76 37.39
CA ASN A 66 -94.48 8.48 36.15
C ASN A 66 -94.12 9.97 36.25
N ASP A 67 -94.23 10.56 37.43
CA ASP A 67 -93.82 11.95 37.67
C ASP A 67 -92.29 12.09 37.60
N LEU A 68 -91.53 11.11 38.12
CA LEU A 68 -90.08 11.07 37.99
C LEU A 68 -89.62 10.91 36.52
N VAL A 69 -90.34 10.11 35.73
CA VAL A 69 -90.09 9.96 34.28
C VAL A 69 -90.39 11.27 33.55
N ASN A 70 -91.56 11.87 33.78
CA ASN A 70 -91.97 13.12 33.13
C ASN A 70 -91.07 14.30 33.50
N ALA A 71 -90.55 14.32 34.74
CA ALA A 71 -89.56 15.30 35.19
C ALA A 71 -88.16 15.05 34.62
N GLY A 72 -87.90 13.90 33.97
CA GLY A 72 -86.58 13.56 33.43
C GLY A 72 -85.57 13.03 34.46
N VAL A 73 -86.00 12.76 35.69
CA VAL A 73 -85.14 12.22 36.77
C VAL A 73 -84.64 10.82 36.41
N ILE A 74 -85.51 9.95 35.86
CA ILE A 74 -85.11 8.60 35.44
C ILE A 74 -84.10 8.65 34.27
N ALA A 75 -84.28 9.59 33.33
CA ALA A 75 -83.33 9.78 32.23
C ALA A 75 -81.96 10.25 32.74
N TYR A 76 -81.94 11.15 33.73
CA TYR A 76 -80.72 11.60 34.38
C TYR A 76 -80.00 10.48 35.15
N ILE A 77 -80.74 9.64 35.89
CA ILE A 77 -80.18 8.46 36.58
C ILE A 77 -79.52 7.52 35.57
N ASN A 78 -80.21 7.19 34.48
CA ASN A 78 -79.67 6.32 33.43
C ASN A 78 -78.44 6.94 32.77
N TYR A 79 -78.44 8.26 32.56
CA TYR A 79 -77.28 8.99 32.04
C TYR A 79 -76.06 8.88 32.97
N LEU A 80 -76.25 9.09 34.28
CA LEU A 80 -75.18 8.94 35.27
C LEU A 80 -74.67 7.49 35.35
N PHE A 81 -75.57 6.50 35.33
CA PHE A 81 -75.19 5.09 35.37
C PHE A 81 -74.43 4.65 34.11
N GLY A 82 -74.71 5.28 32.98
CA GLY A 82 -74.02 5.08 31.70
C GLY A 82 -72.63 5.70 31.63
N GLN A 83 -72.24 6.56 32.57
CA GLN A 83 -70.88 7.13 32.60
C GLN A 83 -69.84 6.06 32.96
N GLU A 84 -68.58 6.31 32.63
CA GLU A 84 -67.46 5.49 33.12
C GLU A 84 -67.38 5.51 34.66
N GLU A 85 -66.69 4.57 35.28
CA GLU A 85 -66.39 4.68 36.71
C GLU A 85 -65.57 5.95 36.99
N PRO A 86 -65.65 6.54 38.20
CA PRO A 86 -64.77 7.63 38.59
C PRO A 86 -63.30 7.28 38.32
N PRO A 87 -62.50 8.20 37.78
CA PRO A 87 -61.13 7.89 37.42
C PRO A 87 -60.32 7.52 38.66
N LYS A 88 -59.41 6.57 38.48
CA LYS A 88 -58.51 6.12 39.55
C LYS A 88 -57.18 6.84 39.44
N GLY A 89 -56.71 7.34 40.58
CA GLY A 89 -55.44 8.03 40.66
C GLY A 89 -54.25 7.08 40.75
N GLU A 90 -54.46 5.83 41.17
CA GLU A 90 -53.37 4.85 41.31
C GLU A 90 -52.75 4.51 39.95
N LEU A 91 -51.42 4.61 39.90
CA LEU A 91 -50.60 4.20 38.78
C LEU A 91 -49.55 3.19 39.24
N SER A 92 -49.15 2.28 38.37
CA SER A 92 -48.01 1.40 38.61
C SER A 92 -47.23 1.15 37.32
N LEU A 93 -45.93 0.94 37.44
CA LEU A 93 -45.07 0.59 36.31
C LEU A 93 -44.76 -0.91 36.35
N SER A 94 -44.75 -1.57 35.20
CA SER A 94 -44.38 -2.98 35.09
C SER A 94 -42.93 -3.25 35.53
N SER A 95 -42.05 -2.24 35.47
CA SER A 95 -40.70 -2.29 36.02
C SER A 95 -40.23 -0.89 36.40
N THR A 96 -39.41 -0.81 37.45
CA THR A 96 -38.88 0.44 38.02
C THR A 96 -37.35 0.53 37.99
N LYS A 97 -36.65 -0.57 37.71
CA LYS A 97 -35.19 -0.59 37.54
C LYS A 97 -34.86 -1.28 36.22
N LEU A 98 -34.28 -0.51 35.31
CA LEU A 98 -34.10 -0.91 33.93
C LEU A 98 -32.61 -0.89 33.60
N ASN A 99 -32.13 -1.97 32.98
CA ASN A 99 -30.81 -2.00 32.36
C ASN A 99 -31.02 -1.90 30.85
N ALA A 100 -30.35 -0.96 30.21
CA ALA A 100 -30.36 -0.87 28.76
C ALA A 100 -29.62 -2.07 28.15
N VAL A 101 -30.07 -2.50 26.99
CA VAL A 101 -29.45 -3.55 26.18
C VAL A 101 -29.12 -2.99 24.81
N ARG A 102 -28.06 -3.52 24.19
CA ARG A 102 -27.67 -3.15 22.83
C ARG A 102 -28.71 -3.66 21.84
N ASP A 103 -29.12 -2.79 20.93
CA ASP A 103 -30.00 -3.09 19.80
C ASP A 103 -29.41 -2.44 18.55
N GLY A 104 -28.63 -3.22 17.79
CA GLY A 104 -27.83 -2.69 16.67
C GLY A 104 -26.82 -1.62 17.12
N ASN A 105 -26.99 -0.40 16.61
CA ASN A 105 -26.13 0.76 16.89
C ASN A 105 -26.68 1.69 17.98
N ILE A 106 -27.77 1.30 18.63
CA ILE A 106 -28.34 2.02 19.77
C ILE A 106 -28.37 1.10 21.00
N GLN A 107 -28.68 1.69 22.14
CA GLN A 107 -29.09 0.97 23.34
C GLN A 107 -30.52 1.32 23.69
N LYS A 108 -31.29 0.35 24.18
CA LYS A 108 -32.68 0.56 24.60
C LYS A 108 -33.03 -0.15 25.89
N THR A 109 -33.98 0.39 26.63
CA THR A 109 -34.56 -0.28 27.79
C THR A 109 -35.53 -1.39 27.36
N PRO A 110 -35.87 -2.34 28.25
CA PRO A 110 -37.08 -3.14 28.10
C PRO A 110 -38.32 -2.26 27.99
N ASN A 111 -39.40 -2.84 27.46
CA ASN A 111 -40.71 -2.19 27.43
C ASN A 111 -41.27 -2.05 28.85
N ILE A 112 -41.85 -0.89 29.13
CA ILE A 112 -42.45 -0.51 30.41
C ILE A 112 -43.92 -0.22 30.14
N THR A 113 -44.82 -0.79 30.92
CA THR A 113 -46.25 -0.51 30.83
C THR A 113 -46.66 0.32 32.04
N LEU A 114 -47.29 1.46 31.80
CA LEU A 114 -47.94 2.23 32.86
C LEU A 114 -49.36 1.68 33.06
N SER A 115 -49.61 0.96 34.14
CA SER A 115 -50.93 0.44 34.47
C SER A 115 -51.71 1.47 35.28
N GLY A 116 -52.98 1.69 34.93
CA GLY A 116 -53.86 2.67 35.58
C GLY A 116 -55.06 3.03 34.71
N ASP A 117 -55.86 3.99 35.16
CA ASP A 117 -56.99 4.53 34.38
C ASP A 117 -56.51 5.19 33.09
N HIS A 118 -57.19 4.93 31.97
CA HIS A 118 -56.80 5.42 30.64
C HIS A 118 -56.84 6.95 30.49
N ARG A 119 -57.59 7.64 31.37
CA ARG A 119 -57.65 9.12 31.45
C ARG A 119 -56.51 9.70 32.28
N ASN A 120 -55.88 8.89 33.12
CA ASN A 120 -54.74 9.28 33.94
C ASN A 120 -53.44 9.13 33.14
N TYR A 121 -52.55 10.10 33.24
CA TYR A 121 -51.26 10.07 32.55
C TYR A 121 -50.16 10.71 33.38
N VAL A 122 -48.92 10.29 33.16
CA VAL A 122 -47.74 10.99 33.67
C VAL A 122 -47.07 11.79 32.57
N THR A 123 -46.42 12.89 32.93
CA THR A 123 -45.54 13.63 32.02
C THR A 123 -44.09 13.25 32.26
N LEU A 124 -43.52 12.44 31.37
CA LEU A 124 -42.12 12.04 31.40
C LEU A 124 -41.25 13.13 30.77
N SER A 125 -40.27 13.65 31.51
CA SER A 125 -39.23 14.52 30.97
C SER A 125 -38.03 13.70 30.53
N VAL A 126 -37.82 13.61 29.23
CA VAL A 126 -36.78 12.81 28.58
C VAL A 126 -35.46 13.59 28.61
N PRO A 127 -34.37 12.99 29.13
CA PRO A 127 -33.08 13.68 29.23
C PRO A 127 -32.44 13.90 27.86
N GLU A 128 -31.38 14.69 27.84
CA GLU A 128 -30.61 14.97 26.61
C GLU A 128 -30.02 13.67 26.02
N ASN A 129 -30.04 13.57 24.69
CA ASN A 129 -29.55 12.44 23.88
C ASN A 129 -30.29 11.12 24.14
N VAL A 130 -31.50 11.19 24.69
CA VAL A 130 -32.40 10.05 24.89
C VAL A 130 -33.71 10.30 24.13
N THR A 131 -34.25 9.24 23.56
CA THR A 131 -35.58 9.22 22.94
C THR A 131 -36.50 8.31 23.75
N ALA A 132 -37.68 8.80 24.11
CA ALA A 132 -38.75 7.95 24.63
C ALA A 132 -39.75 7.63 23.51
N HIS A 133 -40.13 6.36 23.41
CA HIS A 133 -41.04 5.83 22.39
C HIS A 133 -42.27 5.26 23.07
N ASN A 134 -43.46 5.81 22.83
CA ASN A 134 -44.74 5.26 23.25
C ASN A 134 -45.28 4.36 22.13
N LEU A 135 -45.18 3.05 22.34
CA LEU A 135 -45.60 2.03 21.39
C LEU A 135 -47.12 2.00 21.20
N SER A 136 -47.88 2.24 22.28
CA SER A 136 -49.35 2.22 22.25
C SER A 136 -49.93 3.35 21.40
N LYS A 137 -49.26 4.50 21.35
CA LYS A 137 -49.70 5.69 20.60
C LYS A 137 -48.91 5.93 19.32
N GLY A 138 -47.82 5.21 19.09
CA GLY A 138 -46.92 5.42 17.96
C GLY A 138 -46.22 6.79 17.98
N THR A 139 -46.01 7.36 19.17
CA THR A 139 -45.40 8.69 19.36
C THR A 139 -44.02 8.57 19.99
N SER A 140 -43.14 9.53 19.70
CA SER A 140 -41.80 9.57 20.28
C SER A 140 -41.34 11.01 20.51
N VAL A 141 -40.51 11.21 21.53
CA VAL A 141 -39.86 12.51 21.78
C VAL A 141 -38.39 12.31 22.15
N THR A 142 -37.54 13.18 21.61
CA THR A 142 -36.13 13.30 21.99
C THR A 142 -35.94 14.63 22.70
N ASN A 143 -35.20 14.66 23.82
CA ASN A 143 -34.86 15.89 24.56
C ASN A 143 -36.09 16.75 24.92
N GLY A 144 -37.17 16.14 25.40
CA GLY A 144 -38.45 16.82 25.57
C GLY A 144 -39.36 16.18 26.61
N LYS A 145 -40.67 16.45 26.50
CA LYS A 145 -41.68 15.88 27.39
C LYS A 145 -42.67 15.03 26.59
N ILE A 146 -43.06 13.90 27.14
CA ILE A 146 -44.08 13.01 26.57
C ILE A 146 -45.09 12.60 27.65
N GLN A 147 -46.36 12.55 27.28
CA GLN A 147 -47.41 12.00 28.14
C GLN A 147 -47.53 10.49 27.92
N ILE A 148 -47.55 9.73 29.01
CA ILE A 148 -47.76 8.28 29.00
C ILE A 148 -49.05 8.03 29.79
N TYR A 149 -50.07 7.50 29.11
CA TYR A 149 -51.40 7.28 29.69
C TYR A 149 -51.49 5.89 30.35
N GLY A 150 -52.44 5.72 31.27
CA GLY A 150 -52.76 4.40 31.83
C GLY A 150 -53.12 3.41 30.73
N GLY A 151 -52.43 2.27 30.70
CA GLY A 151 -52.47 1.26 29.64
C GLY A 151 -51.37 1.41 28.57
N ASP A 152 -50.64 2.52 28.51
CA ASP A 152 -49.60 2.71 27.50
C ASP A 152 -48.34 1.87 27.80
N THR A 153 -47.70 1.40 26.74
CA THR A 153 -46.39 0.76 26.78
C THR A 153 -45.35 1.61 26.08
N PHE A 154 -44.19 1.81 26.71
CA PHE A 154 -43.12 2.66 26.20
C PHE A 154 -41.73 2.09 26.50
N TYR A 155 -40.69 2.60 25.83
CA TYR A 155 -39.29 2.34 26.14
C TYR A 155 -38.42 3.57 25.88
N LEU A 156 -37.20 3.59 26.42
CA LEU A 156 -36.21 4.64 26.13
C LEU A 156 -35.07 4.07 25.29
N SER A 157 -34.51 4.87 24.39
CA SER A 157 -33.32 4.54 23.60
C SER A 157 -32.30 5.68 23.57
N ALA A 158 -31.03 5.35 23.36
CA ALA A 158 -29.93 6.30 23.25
C ALA A 158 -28.80 5.77 22.36
N ASP A 159 -27.85 6.65 21.98
CA ASP A 159 -26.59 6.24 21.38
C ASP A 159 -25.78 5.34 22.32
N LEU A 160 -25.01 4.39 21.80
CA LEU A 160 -24.20 3.45 22.59
C LEU A 160 -23.13 4.14 23.45
N LEU A 161 -22.74 5.38 23.13
CA LEU A 161 -21.81 6.18 23.94
C LEU A 161 -22.49 6.94 25.09
N LEU A 162 -23.83 6.94 25.20
CA LEU A 162 -24.45 7.44 26.42
C LEU A 162 -24.16 6.48 27.58
N THR A 163 -23.70 7.01 28.71
CA THR A 163 -23.32 6.21 29.89
C THR A 163 -23.95 6.76 31.16
N GLY A 164 -23.81 6.00 32.26
CA GLY A 164 -24.32 6.38 33.56
C GLY A 164 -25.78 6.00 33.78
N SER A 165 -26.41 6.68 34.74
CA SER A 165 -27.77 6.38 35.18
C SER A 165 -28.70 7.57 34.96
N TYR A 166 -29.95 7.28 34.59
CA TYR A 166 -31.04 8.25 34.56
C TYR A 166 -32.11 7.85 35.58
N ALA A 167 -32.65 8.83 36.32
CA ALA A 167 -33.80 8.65 37.19
C ALA A 167 -34.91 9.58 36.74
N SER A 168 -36.13 9.05 36.59
CA SER A 168 -37.29 9.85 36.15
C SER A 168 -37.72 10.91 37.16
N GLY A 169 -37.30 10.76 38.43
CA GLY A 169 -37.93 11.44 39.56
C GLY A 169 -39.35 10.95 39.80
N ASN A 170 -40.07 11.64 40.69
CA ASN A 170 -41.47 11.34 40.99
C ASN A 170 -42.37 11.81 39.85
N LEU A 171 -43.03 10.88 39.20
CA LEU A 171 -44.01 11.11 38.15
C LEU A 171 -45.41 11.04 38.77
N TYR A 172 -46.05 12.19 38.89
CA TYR A 172 -47.42 12.30 39.39
C TYR A 172 -48.41 12.13 38.23
N GLY A 173 -49.47 11.36 38.46
CA GLY A 173 -50.58 11.24 37.53
C GLY A 173 -51.37 12.54 37.41
N SER A 174 -51.92 12.80 36.23
CA SER A 174 -52.86 13.92 35.98
C SER A 174 -54.14 13.79 36.81
N VAL A 175 -54.56 12.56 37.10
CA VAL A 175 -55.57 12.25 38.11
C VAL A 175 -54.83 11.95 39.41
N GLY A 176 -54.62 12.97 40.24
CA GLY A 176 -53.85 12.86 41.49
C GLY A 176 -54.62 12.28 42.67
N LYS A 177 -55.87 11.86 42.46
CA LYS A 177 -56.78 11.44 43.52
C LYS A 177 -57.60 10.22 43.11
N THR A 178 -57.95 9.39 44.07
CA THR A 178 -58.95 8.33 43.91
C THR A 178 -60.10 8.62 44.84
N TRP A 179 -61.32 8.57 44.31
CA TRP A 179 -62.52 8.85 45.07
C TRP A 179 -63.13 7.56 45.60
N ARG A 180 -63.59 7.61 46.86
CA ARG A 180 -64.24 6.50 47.54
C ARG A 180 -65.59 6.94 48.10
N THR A 181 -66.54 6.02 48.06
CA THR A 181 -67.85 6.22 48.69
C THR A 181 -67.80 5.64 50.09
N LEU A 182 -68.05 6.49 51.07
CA LEU A 182 -68.19 6.12 52.48
C LEU A 182 -69.66 6.24 52.86
N VAL A 183 -70.16 5.27 53.62
CA VAL A 183 -71.48 5.38 54.24
C VAL A 183 -71.34 5.35 55.74
N LEU A 184 -72.02 6.31 56.38
CA LEU A 184 -72.13 6.47 57.82
C LEU A 184 -73.54 6.08 58.24
N THR A 185 -73.67 4.91 58.87
CA THR A 185 -74.93 4.46 59.46
C THR A 185 -75.10 5.03 60.86
N THR A 186 -76.23 5.71 61.10
CA THR A 186 -76.50 6.42 62.35
C THR A 186 -77.39 5.64 63.34
N GLY A 187 -77.84 4.43 62.96
CA GLY A 187 -78.71 3.54 63.75
C GLY A 187 -80.19 3.56 63.31
N ASP A 188 -80.93 2.49 63.64
CA ASP A 188 -82.18 1.94 63.01
C ASP A 188 -83.43 2.84 62.85
N SER A 189 -83.31 4.16 62.84
CA SER A 189 -84.42 5.07 62.49
C SER A 189 -83.99 6.37 61.78
N LYS A 190 -82.70 6.50 61.43
CA LYS A 190 -82.16 7.72 60.81
C LYS A 190 -81.51 7.40 59.46
N GLN A 191 -81.52 8.38 58.57
CA GLN A 191 -80.96 8.26 57.22
C GLN A 191 -79.45 7.97 57.28
N ASP A 192 -79.00 7.05 56.42
CA ASP A 192 -77.58 6.83 56.16
C ASP A 192 -76.98 8.05 55.45
N ILE A 193 -75.80 8.49 55.88
CA ILE A 193 -75.10 9.61 55.26
C ILE A 193 -74.01 9.07 54.34
N GLY A 194 -74.16 9.32 53.04
CA GLY A 194 -73.11 9.08 52.05
C GLY A 194 -72.09 10.24 52.05
N VAL A 195 -70.81 9.92 52.16
CA VAL A 195 -69.71 10.86 51.98
C VAL A 195 -68.86 10.40 50.81
N PHE A 196 -68.48 11.33 49.94
CA PHE A 196 -67.61 11.06 48.81
C PHE A 196 -66.25 11.72 49.07
N GLU A 197 -65.28 10.91 49.48
CA GLU A 197 -63.96 11.38 49.89
C GLU A 197 -62.90 11.03 48.85
N SER A 198 -61.82 11.79 48.82
CA SER A 198 -60.70 11.54 47.91
C SER A 198 -59.41 11.24 48.67
N GLU A 199 -58.65 10.26 48.21
CA GLU A 199 -57.30 9.97 48.68
C GLU A 199 -56.27 10.38 47.63
N THR A 200 -55.16 10.98 48.05
CA THR A 200 -54.08 11.38 47.13
C THR A 200 -53.32 10.15 46.65
N ALA A 201 -53.18 9.99 45.34
CA ALA A 201 -52.43 8.89 44.75
C ALA A 201 -50.91 9.09 44.89
N ALA A 202 -50.20 8.01 45.17
CA ALA A 202 -48.74 8.02 45.21
C ALA A 202 -48.15 8.17 43.79
N PRO A 203 -47.02 8.89 43.63
CA PRO A 203 -46.33 8.95 42.34
C PRO A 203 -45.66 7.62 41.99
N VAL A 204 -45.36 7.43 40.69
CA VAL A 204 -44.49 6.35 40.21
C VAL A 204 -43.12 6.91 39.84
N SER A 205 -42.10 6.05 39.81
CA SER A 205 -40.77 6.43 39.34
C SER A 205 -40.02 5.21 38.80
N PHE A 206 -39.03 5.46 37.94
CA PHE A 206 -38.11 4.43 37.47
C PHE A 206 -36.70 4.98 37.28
N SER A 207 -35.74 4.08 37.20
CA SER A 207 -34.34 4.39 36.85
C SER A 207 -33.84 3.51 35.72
N VAL A 208 -32.98 4.07 34.88
CA VAL A 208 -32.29 3.41 33.78
C VAL A 208 -30.80 3.42 34.05
N GLN A 209 -30.14 2.28 33.88
CA GLN A 209 -28.69 2.16 33.79
C GLN A 209 -28.31 1.92 32.32
N TRP A 210 -27.53 2.82 31.75
CA TRP A 210 -27.01 2.70 30.39
C TRP A 210 -25.75 1.83 30.35
N LEU A 211 -25.47 1.25 29.19
CA LEU A 211 -24.28 0.44 28.94
C LEU A 211 -23.01 1.28 28.98
N ASN A 212 -21.91 0.72 29.47
CA ASN A 212 -20.60 1.36 29.49
C ASN A 212 -19.77 0.97 28.25
N MET A 213 -20.25 1.35 27.07
CA MET A 213 -19.57 1.03 25.82
C MET A 213 -18.50 2.08 25.45
N THR A 214 -17.54 1.65 24.64
CA THR A 214 -16.51 2.48 24.01
C THR A 214 -16.16 1.89 22.65
N ARG A 215 -15.37 2.61 21.86
CA ARG A 215 -14.85 2.14 20.56
C ARG A 215 -13.56 2.87 20.21
N ILE A 216 -12.89 2.43 19.16
CA ILE A 216 -11.65 3.03 18.65
C ILE A 216 -11.85 3.57 17.23
N GLU A 217 -11.42 4.81 16.99
CA GLU A 217 -11.18 5.35 15.66
C GLU A 217 -9.66 5.33 15.38
N LEU A 218 -9.26 4.66 14.31
CA LEU A 218 -7.90 4.60 13.81
C LEU A 218 -7.75 5.58 12.64
N MET A 219 -6.64 6.30 12.62
CA MET A 219 -6.16 7.08 11.48
C MET A 219 -4.84 6.50 10.99
N LYS A 220 -4.81 6.06 9.73
CA LYS A 220 -3.65 5.43 9.09
C LYS A 220 -3.05 6.34 8.04
N LYS A 221 -1.73 6.51 8.07
CA LYS A 221 -1.00 7.44 7.20
C LYS A 221 0.28 6.87 6.63
N ASP A 222 0.76 7.48 5.54
CA ASP A 222 2.13 7.33 5.08
C ASP A 222 3.07 8.06 6.04
N VAL A 223 4.19 7.42 6.42
CA VAL A 223 5.14 8.03 7.37
C VAL A 223 5.81 9.29 6.82
N ASN A 224 6.02 9.40 5.51
CA ASN A 224 6.74 10.49 4.86
C ASN A 224 5.77 11.58 4.38
N THR A 225 4.77 11.23 3.58
CA THR A 225 3.85 12.21 2.97
C THR A 225 2.76 12.64 3.94
N GLN A 226 2.53 11.88 5.02
CA GLN A 226 1.43 12.09 5.97
C GLN A 226 0.03 11.96 5.36
N ASN A 227 -0.06 11.54 4.10
CA ASN A 227 -1.32 11.27 3.41
C ASN A 227 -2.02 10.04 3.99
N PRO A 228 -3.36 10.00 3.94
CA PRO A 228 -4.12 8.85 4.43
C PRO A 228 -3.84 7.58 3.62
N LEU A 229 -3.86 6.42 4.28
CA LEU A 229 -3.69 5.13 3.63
C LEU A 229 -4.93 4.24 3.77
N SER A 230 -5.40 3.74 2.63
CA SER A 230 -6.51 2.80 2.51
C SER A 230 -6.03 1.35 2.54
N GLY A 231 -6.86 0.44 3.07
CA GLY A 231 -6.62 -1.01 3.01
C GLY A 231 -5.89 -1.62 4.21
N ALA A 232 -5.48 -0.83 5.21
CA ALA A 232 -4.86 -1.37 6.42
C ALA A 232 -5.91 -2.03 7.33
N VAL A 233 -5.58 -3.17 7.92
CA VAL A 233 -6.46 -3.93 8.83
C VAL A 233 -5.80 -4.08 10.19
N TYR A 234 -6.53 -3.74 11.24
CA TYR A 234 -6.05 -3.78 12.62
C TYR A 234 -6.87 -4.73 13.48
N GLY A 235 -6.19 -5.42 14.40
CA GLY A 235 -6.80 -6.17 15.49
C GLY A 235 -6.77 -5.36 16.79
N ILE A 236 -7.84 -5.48 17.57
CA ILE A 236 -7.89 -5.01 18.95
C ILE A 236 -7.77 -6.23 19.86
N TYR A 237 -6.84 -6.20 20.80
CA TYR A 237 -6.49 -7.30 21.67
C TYR A 237 -6.66 -6.92 23.14
N THR A 238 -6.99 -7.91 23.97
CA THR A 238 -7.18 -7.71 25.43
C THR A 238 -5.87 -7.82 26.22
N ASP A 239 -4.79 -8.29 25.59
CA ASP A 239 -3.49 -8.47 26.22
C ASP A 239 -2.34 -7.85 25.40
N LYS A 240 -1.23 -7.54 26.08
CA LYS A 240 -0.07 -6.86 25.48
C LYS A 240 0.64 -7.71 24.41
N LYS A 241 0.59 -9.03 24.50
CA LYS A 241 1.25 -9.92 23.54
C LYS A 241 0.45 -10.07 22.24
N CYS A 242 -0.79 -9.58 22.22
CA CYS A 242 -1.72 -9.71 21.12
C CYS A 242 -2.07 -11.18 20.82
N GLU A 243 -2.26 -11.99 21.86
CA GLU A 243 -2.67 -13.41 21.73
C GLU A 243 -4.20 -13.58 21.81
N ASN A 244 -4.90 -12.66 22.47
CA ASN A 244 -6.36 -12.70 22.68
C ASN A 244 -7.05 -11.57 21.91
N LEU A 245 -7.42 -11.87 20.66
CA LEU A 245 -8.15 -10.97 19.76
C LEU A 245 -9.56 -10.71 20.32
N LEU A 246 -9.87 -9.43 20.57
CA LEU A 246 -11.23 -8.98 20.89
C LEU A 246 -12.07 -8.84 19.63
N MET A 247 -11.55 -8.15 18.62
CA MET A 247 -12.18 -7.95 17.32
C MET A 247 -11.19 -7.43 16.28
N THR A 248 -11.55 -7.60 15.02
CA THR A 248 -10.85 -7.01 13.87
C THR A 248 -11.62 -5.79 13.38
N MET A 249 -10.92 -4.69 13.11
CA MET A 249 -11.49 -3.49 12.51
C MET A 249 -11.72 -3.71 11.01
N SER A 250 -12.64 -2.96 10.40
CA SER A 250 -12.71 -2.88 8.95
C SER A 250 -11.40 -2.33 8.37
N ALA A 251 -11.11 -2.64 7.11
CA ALA A 251 -10.00 -2.01 6.40
C ALA A 251 -10.17 -0.47 6.42
N THR A 252 -9.05 0.25 6.50
CA THR A 252 -9.08 1.72 6.44
C THR A 252 -9.63 2.19 5.09
N GLY A 253 -10.44 3.24 5.13
CA GLY A 253 -11.00 3.88 3.94
C GLY A 253 -9.99 4.77 3.21
N THR A 254 -10.43 5.40 2.12
CA THR A 254 -9.62 6.37 1.35
C THR A 254 -9.26 7.63 2.14
N ASP A 255 -9.98 7.93 3.23
CA ASP A 255 -9.66 8.98 4.20
C ASP A 255 -8.68 8.52 5.28
N GLY A 256 -8.19 7.27 5.19
CA GLY A 256 -7.26 6.66 6.13
C GLY A 256 -7.90 6.20 7.41
N LYS A 257 -9.24 6.26 7.54
CA LYS A 257 -9.92 5.96 8.79
C LYS A 257 -10.50 4.55 8.84
N ALA A 258 -10.48 3.96 10.03
CA ALA A 258 -11.28 2.79 10.37
C ALA A 258 -11.87 2.99 11.77
N VAL A 259 -13.10 2.56 11.99
CA VAL A 259 -13.77 2.64 13.30
C VAL A 259 -14.15 1.22 13.73
N SER A 260 -13.79 0.86 14.96
CA SER A 260 -14.14 -0.45 15.51
C SER A 260 -15.63 -0.51 15.82
N ASP A 261 -16.16 -1.74 15.95
CA ASP A 261 -17.42 -1.90 16.65
C ASP A 261 -17.27 -1.51 18.14
N TYR A 262 -18.39 -1.32 18.81
CA TYR A 262 -18.46 -1.02 20.23
C TYR A 262 -18.08 -2.24 21.08
N PHE A 263 -17.34 -1.99 22.16
CA PHE A 263 -17.00 -3.00 23.16
C PHE A 263 -17.11 -2.45 24.59
N ASP A 264 -17.10 -3.35 25.57
CA ASP A 264 -17.24 -2.99 26.98
C ASP A 264 -15.98 -2.29 27.50
N SER A 265 -16.15 -1.09 28.07
CA SER A 265 -15.07 -0.31 28.67
C SER A 265 -14.53 -0.90 29.98
N ALA A 266 -15.18 -1.93 30.55
CA ALA A 266 -14.69 -2.68 31.71
C ALA A 266 -13.28 -3.27 31.51
N LEU A 267 -12.84 -3.44 30.25
CA LEU A 267 -11.48 -3.85 29.90
C LEU A 267 -10.41 -2.85 30.38
N LYS A 268 -10.75 -1.56 30.53
CA LYS A 268 -9.87 -0.43 30.92
C LYS A 268 -8.70 -0.14 29.97
N THR A 269 -8.10 -1.16 29.37
CA THR A 269 -6.98 -1.05 28.43
C THR A 269 -7.12 -2.13 27.36
N VAL A 270 -6.85 -1.76 26.12
CA VAL A 270 -6.73 -2.68 24.98
C VAL A 270 -5.45 -2.36 24.20
N TYR A 271 -5.09 -3.26 23.30
CA TYR A 271 -3.88 -3.18 22.48
C TYR A 271 -4.27 -3.27 21.01
N VAL A 272 -3.86 -2.28 20.21
CA VAL A 272 -4.20 -2.19 18.79
C VAL A 272 -2.95 -2.50 17.98
N LYS A 273 -3.03 -3.45 17.06
CA LYS A 273 -1.89 -3.92 16.25
C LYS A 273 -2.32 -4.14 14.81
N GLU A 274 -1.48 -3.74 13.87
CA GLU A 274 -1.69 -4.01 12.46
C GLU A 274 -1.59 -5.51 12.16
N ILE A 275 -2.51 -5.99 11.32
CA ILE A 275 -2.56 -7.37 10.82
C ILE A 275 -2.20 -7.39 9.33
N THR A 276 -2.70 -6.40 8.59
CA THR A 276 -2.46 -6.26 7.15
C THR A 276 -2.14 -4.80 6.85
N ALA A 277 -0.96 -4.56 6.28
CA ALA A 277 -0.58 -3.25 5.77
C ALA A 277 -1.29 -2.95 4.43
N PRO A 278 -1.44 -1.67 4.06
CA PRO A 278 -1.83 -1.27 2.71
C PRO A 278 -0.90 -1.88 1.65
N THR A 279 -1.44 -2.17 0.46
CA THR A 279 -0.63 -2.65 -0.67
C THR A 279 0.52 -1.67 -0.97
N GLY A 280 1.74 -2.18 -1.12
CA GLY A 280 2.94 -1.36 -1.32
C GLY A 280 3.64 -0.90 -0.04
N TYR A 281 3.13 -1.29 1.14
CA TYR A 281 3.69 -0.94 2.44
C TYR A 281 4.18 -2.17 3.23
N LYS A 282 5.14 -1.92 4.12
CA LYS A 282 5.69 -2.90 5.08
C LYS A 282 4.73 -3.05 6.26
N LEU A 283 4.61 -4.24 6.82
CA LEU A 283 3.82 -4.46 8.03
C LEU A 283 4.42 -3.70 9.23
N ASN A 284 3.63 -2.81 9.84
CA ASN A 284 4.02 -2.18 11.10
C ASN A 284 3.78 -3.13 12.28
N THR A 285 4.84 -3.42 13.04
CA THR A 285 4.79 -4.35 14.18
C THR A 285 4.55 -3.64 15.53
N GLU A 286 4.42 -2.31 15.53
CA GLU A 286 4.13 -1.52 16.71
C GLU A 286 2.77 -1.91 17.32
N VAL A 287 2.73 -1.98 18.65
CA VAL A 287 1.51 -2.28 19.42
C VAL A 287 1.11 -1.06 20.22
N TYR A 288 -0.04 -0.49 19.86
CA TYR A 288 -0.57 0.72 20.50
C TYR A 288 -1.39 0.35 21.74
N LYS A 289 -0.90 0.75 22.92
CA LYS A 289 -1.65 0.59 24.18
C LYS A 289 -2.66 1.73 24.34
N VAL A 290 -3.96 1.39 24.42
CA VAL A 290 -5.05 2.36 24.49
C VAL A 290 -5.79 2.21 25.82
N ALA A 291 -5.78 3.26 26.64
CA ALA A 291 -6.65 3.34 27.82
C ALA A 291 -8.06 3.73 27.36
N VAL A 292 -9.06 2.91 27.67
CA VAL A 292 -10.43 3.11 27.20
C VAL A 292 -11.32 3.71 28.29
N THR A 293 -12.25 4.57 27.88
CA THR A 293 -13.18 5.25 28.79
C THR A 293 -14.61 5.07 28.28
N ALA A 294 -15.52 4.73 29.18
CA ALA A 294 -16.94 4.60 28.88
C ALA A 294 -17.48 5.88 28.21
N GLY A 295 -18.28 5.71 27.17
CA GLY A 295 -18.94 6.80 26.45
C GLY A 295 -18.03 7.64 25.57
N LYS A 296 -16.78 7.20 25.35
CA LYS A 296 -15.84 7.89 24.45
C LYS A 296 -15.42 7.01 23.30
N THR A 297 -15.14 7.67 22.16
CA THR A 297 -14.35 7.08 21.07
C THR A 297 -12.89 7.43 21.33
N MET A 298 -12.05 6.41 21.46
CA MET A 298 -10.61 6.61 21.60
C MET A 298 -9.97 6.71 20.22
N THR A 299 -8.94 7.52 20.06
CA THR A 299 -8.25 7.70 18.79
C THR A 299 -6.87 7.06 18.81
N VAL A 300 -6.49 6.42 17.71
CA VAL A 300 -5.14 5.90 17.46
C VAL A 300 -4.67 6.42 16.10
N THR A 301 -3.43 6.88 16.02
CA THR A 301 -2.79 7.24 14.74
C THR A 301 -1.61 6.32 14.52
N ALA A 302 -1.55 5.70 13.35
CA ALA A 302 -0.48 4.80 12.95
C ALA A 302 0.05 5.19 11.57
N THR A 303 1.32 4.88 11.30
CA THR A 303 2.01 5.18 10.05
C THR A 303 2.70 3.94 9.50
N ASP A 304 2.78 3.80 8.17
CA ASP A 304 3.64 2.78 7.55
C ASP A 304 4.70 3.41 6.66
N GLU A 305 5.78 2.65 6.52
CA GLU A 305 6.81 2.82 5.50
C GLU A 305 6.45 2.02 4.25
N ARG A 306 6.64 2.63 3.08
CA ARG A 306 6.56 1.93 1.80
C ARG A 306 7.62 0.83 1.70
N VAL A 307 7.31 -0.24 0.97
CA VAL A 307 8.34 -1.16 0.46
C VAL A 307 9.21 -0.45 -0.57
N THR A 308 10.51 -0.70 -0.54
CA THR A 308 11.47 -0.11 -1.49
C THR A 308 11.95 -1.13 -2.52
N GLY A 309 12.47 -0.64 -3.62
CA GLY A 309 13.10 -1.42 -4.67
C GLY A 309 14.61 -1.26 -4.69
N LYS A 310 15.29 -2.29 -5.20
CA LYS A 310 16.71 -2.30 -5.49
C LYS A 310 16.99 -3.00 -6.82
N VAL A 311 17.77 -2.36 -7.68
CA VAL A 311 18.22 -2.94 -8.96
C VAL A 311 19.74 -2.99 -8.96
N LYS A 312 20.29 -4.19 -9.11
CA LYS A 312 21.72 -4.45 -9.23
C LYS A 312 22.06 -4.83 -10.65
N ILE A 313 23.11 -4.22 -11.18
CA ILE A 313 23.60 -4.44 -12.53
C ILE A 313 24.99 -5.05 -12.42
N ALA A 314 25.22 -6.14 -13.13
CA ALA A 314 26.53 -6.72 -13.36
C ALA A 314 26.90 -6.55 -14.84
N LYS A 315 28.08 -5.98 -15.08
CA LYS A 315 28.63 -5.79 -16.42
C LYS A 315 29.47 -7.00 -16.82
N ILE A 316 29.31 -7.47 -18.05
CA ILE A 316 30.24 -8.43 -18.67
C ILE A 316 30.56 -8.02 -20.11
N ASP A 317 31.68 -8.52 -20.63
CA ASP A 317 31.94 -8.50 -22.07
C ASP A 317 31.16 -9.64 -22.76
N LYS A 318 30.67 -9.36 -23.96
CA LYS A 318 29.75 -10.22 -24.72
C LYS A 318 30.41 -11.51 -25.22
N GLU A 319 31.72 -11.51 -25.45
CA GLU A 319 32.47 -12.63 -25.99
C GLU A 319 33.23 -13.38 -24.89
N THR A 320 33.79 -12.70 -23.88
CA THR A 320 34.42 -13.36 -22.72
C THR A 320 33.41 -13.94 -21.74
N LEU A 321 32.15 -13.48 -21.79
CA LEU A 321 31.05 -13.86 -20.89
C LEU A 321 31.37 -13.62 -19.39
N ALA A 322 32.31 -12.73 -19.11
CA ALA A 322 32.74 -12.38 -17.76
C ALA A 322 33.03 -10.88 -17.66
N PHE A 323 33.23 -10.36 -16.45
CA PHE A 323 33.79 -9.03 -16.24
C PHE A 323 35.30 -9.05 -16.53
N LYS A 324 35.63 -9.26 -17.81
CA LYS A 324 36.98 -9.38 -18.34
C LYS A 324 37.09 -8.62 -19.65
N ALA A 325 37.95 -7.62 -19.69
CA ALA A 325 38.19 -6.82 -20.87
C ALA A 325 39.02 -7.59 -21.93
N GLN A 326 38.89 -7.15 -23.19
CA GLN A 326 39.68 -7.66 -24.32
C GLN A 326 40.64 -6.57 -24.84
N GLY A 327 41.83 -6.97 -25.30
CA GLY A 327 42.84 -6.01 -25.75
C GLY A 327 43.19 -4.98 -24.66
N ASP A 328 43.27 -3.71 -25.06
CA ASP A 328 43.50 -2.57 -24.16
C ASP A 328 42.20 -1.90 -23.67
N SER A 329 41.04 -2.54 -23.91
CA SER A 329 39.75 -2.00 -23.48
C SER A 329 39.59 -2.02 -21.96
N VAL A 330 38.63 -1.25 -21.46
CA VAL A 330 38.30 -1.17 -20.03
C VAL A 330 36.80 -1.36 -19.86
N LEU A 331 36.34 -2.23 -18.94
CA LEU A 331 34.90 -2.49 -18.73
C LEU A 331 34.24 -1.59 -17.66
N ARG A 332 35.05 -1.01 -16.76
CA ARG A 332 34.59 -0.04 -15.75
C ARG A 332 34.43 1.36 -16.36
N GLY A 333 33.69 2.22 -15.68
CA GLY A 333 33.47 3.60 -16.12
C GLY A 333 32.29 3.77 -17.08
N ALA A 334 31.63 2.68 -17.48
CA ALA A 334 30.39 2.73 -18.24
C ALA A 334 29.29 3.43 -17.42
N VAL A 335 28.56 4.37 -18.05
CA VAL A 335 27.51 5.14 -17.38
C VAL A 335 26.14 4.58 -17.78
N TYR A 336 25.36 4.18 -16.78
CA TYR A 336 24.01 3.65 -16.96
C TYR A 336 22.97 4.54 -16.29
N GLY A 337 21.83 4.70 -16.97
CA GLY A 337 20.63 5.33 -16.41
C GLY A 337 19.55 4.30 -16.13
N LEU A 338 18.86 4.45 -15.01
CA LEU A 338 17.61 3.77 -14.69
C LEU A 338 16.45 4.69 -15.04
N TYR A 339 15.52 4.20 -15.85
CA TYR A 339 14.39 4.97 -16.38
C TYR A 339 13.07 4.29 -16.03
N ALA A 340 12.03 5.09 -15.91
CA ALA A 340 10.67 4.58 -15.76
C ALA A 340 10.16 4.05 -17.11
N LYS A 341 9.73 2.79 -17.17
CA LYS A 341 9.12 2.20 -18.38
C LYS A 341 7.67 2.64 -18.53
N GLU A 342 6.98 2.80 -17.41
CA GLU A 342 5.62 3.33 -17.27
C GLU A 342 5.62 4.44 -16.20
N ASP A 343 4.52 5.16 -16.03
CA ASP A 343 4.39 6.14 -14.94
C ASP A 343 4.56 5.42 -13.58
N ILE A 344 5.57 5.81 -12.81
CA ILE A 344 5.77 5.32 -11.44
C ILE A 344 4.96 6.23 -10.50
N VAL A 345 3.99 5.64 -9.82
CA VAL A 345 3.05 6.34 -8.93
C VAL A 345 3.44 6.08 -7.48
N HIS A 346 3.29 7.10 -6.64
CA HIS A 346 3.47 6.93 -5.20
C HIS A 346 2.40 5.97 -4.62
N PRO A 347 2.76 5.02 -3.75
CA PRO A 347 1.82 3.99 -3.27
C PRO A 347 0.70 4.52 -2.37
N ASP A 348 0.81 5.73 -1.82
CA ASP A 348 -0.23 6.36 -0.98
C ASP A 348 -1.54 6.70 -1.72
N GLY A 349 -1.58 6.54 -3.04
CA GLY A 349 -2.75 6.82 -3.88
C GLY A 349 -3.16 8.30 -3.96
N THR A 350 -2.44 9.21 -3.31
CA THR A 350 -2.78 10.64 -3.20
C THR A 350 -1.73 11.53 -3.85
N THR A 351 -0.45 11.20 -3.70
CA THR A 351 0.67 11.99 -4.23
C THR A 351 0.74 11.93 -5.77
N GLY A 352 0.27 10.84 -6.37
CA GLY A 352 0.21 10.69 -7.82
C GLY A 352 1.55 10.27 -8.45
N VAL A 353 1.78 10.69 -9.69
CA VAL A 353 2.93 10.26 -10.50
C VAL A 353 4.21 10.93 -10.01
N LEU A 354 5.21 10.12 -9.66
CA LEU A 354 6.56 10.56 -9.24
C LEU A 354 7.51 10.66 -10.43
N TYR A 355 7.49 9.65 -11.29
CA TYR A 355 8.31 9.58 -12.50
C TYR A 355 7.39 9.28 -13.67
N LYS A 356 7.46 10.12 -14.71
CA LYS A 356 6.72 9.90 -15.95
C LYS A 356 7.40 8.81 -16.76
N GLN A 357 6.63 8.11 -17.61
CA GLN A 357 7.18 7.21 -18.61
C GLN A 357 8.37 7.83 -19.36
N ASP A 358 9.43 7.03 -19.54
CA ASP A 358 10.72 7.36 -20.15
C ASP A 358 11.56 8.43 -19.41
N SER A 359 11.13 8.91 -18.23
CA SER A 359 11.94 9.82 -17.42
C SER A 359 13.08 9.10 -16.69
N LEU A 360 14.21 9.80 -16.53
CA LEU A 360 15.38 9.33 -15.77
C LEU A 360 15.05 9.33 -14.27
N ILE A 361 15.21 8.18 -13.61
CA ILE A 361 15.04 8.01 -12.16
C ILE A 361 16.37 8.28 -11.46
N ALA A 362 17.43 7.60 -11.92
CA ALA A 362 18.77 7.67 -11.35
C ALA A 362 19.82 7.33 -12.42
N GLN A 363 21.07 7.74 -12.19
CA GLN A 363 22.21 7.38 -13.03
C GLN A 363 23.38 6.94 -12.15
N GLY A 364 24.23 6.07 -12.68
CA GLY A 364 25.40 5.56 -11.97
C GLY A 364 26.47 5.06 -12.92
N VAL A 365 27.65 4.79 -12.36
CA VAL A 365 28.83 4.36 -13.10
C VAL A 365 29.21 2.96 -12.63
N ILE A 366 29.53 2.06 -13.57
CA ILE A 366 30.03 0.72 -13.26
C ILE A 366 31.38 0.83 -12.55
N GLY A 367 31.43 0.28 -11.33
CA GLY A 367 32.60 0.31 -10.46
C GLY A 367 33.71 -0.65 -10.90
N ASP A 368 34.80 -0.66 -10.12
CA ASP A 368 35.96 -1.53 -10.35
C ASP A 368 35.63 -3.03 -10.17
N ASP A 369 34.56 -3.36 -9.47
CA ASP A 369 34.06 -4.73 -9.30
C ASP A 369 33.09 -5.17 -10.41
N GLY A 370 32.81 -4.29 -11.37
CA GLY A 370 31.91 -4.54 -12.49
C GLY A 370 30.43 -4.43 -12.15
N THR A 371 30.09 -3.84 -11.00
CA THR A 371 28.70 -3.71 -10.57
C THR A 371 28.26 -2.26 -10.42
N LEU A 372 26.93 -2.07 -10.42
CA LEU A 372 26.25 -0.83 -10.08
C LEU A 372 24.93 -1.16 -9.36
N GLU A 373 24.60 -0.41 -8.32
CA GLU A 373 23.37 -0.58 -7.56
C GLU A 373 22.55 0.72 -7.55
N PHE A 374 21.24 0.58 -7.79
CA PHE A 374 20.22 1.60 -7.57
C PHE A 374 19.32 1.15 -6.41
N SER A 375 19.25 1.95 -5.34
CA SER A 375 18.57 1.62 -4.09
C SER A 375 17.52 2.66 -3.71
N GLU A 376 16.70 2.37 -2.70
CA GLU A 376 15.60 3.23 -2.23
C GLU A 376 14.55 3.58 -3.31
N LEU A 377 14.43 2.70 -4.32
CA LEU A 377 13.55 2.91 -5.46
C LEU A 377 12.08 2.77 -5.06
N TYR A 378 11.21 3.50 -5.75
CA TYR A 378 9.78 3.20 -5.75
C TYR A 378 9.52 1.97 -6.60
N LEU A 379 8.52 1.17 -6.23
CA LEU A 379 8.09 0.01 -7.00
C LEU A 379 7.49 0.44 -8.34
N GLY A 380 7.73 -0.33 -9.40
CA GLY A 380 7.23 -0.05 -10.74
C GLY A 380 7.99 -0.78 -11.84
N GLU A 381 7.53 -0.55 -13.07
CA GLU A 381 8.17 -1.04 -14.29
C GLU A 381 9.26 -0.05 -14.73
N MET A 382 10.49 -0.55 -14.88
CA MET A 382 11.67 0.25 -15.18
C MET A 382 12.48 -0.38 -16.31
N TYR A 383 13.44 0.37 -16.84
CA TYR A 383 14.49 -0.20 -17.68
C TYR A 383 15.81 0.50 -17.42
N VAL A 384 16.89 -0.25 -17.59
CA VAL A 384 18.27 0.23 -17.56
C VAL A 384 18.75 0.45 -18.99
N LYS A 385 19.43 1.57 -19.25
CA LYS A 385 20.01 1.88 -20.56
C LYS A 385 21.40 2.47 -20.38
N GLU A 386 22.34 2.05 -21.22
CA GLU A 386 23.66 2.66 -21.29
C GLU A 386 23.58 4.07 -21.90
N ILE A 387 24.26 5.01 -21.25
CA ILE A 387 24.38 6.41 -21.68
C ILE A 387 25.74 6.64 -22.32
N THR A 388 26.80 6.07 -21.73
CA THR A 388 28.17 6.23 -22.22
C THR A 388 28.89 4.88 -22.08
N PRO A 389 29.37 4.30 -23.18
CA PRO A 389 30.14 3.06 -23.12
C PRO A 389 31.49 3.31 -22.47
N PRO A 390 32.11 2.28 -21.90
CA PRO A 390 33.45 2.40 -21.37
C PRO A 390 34.48 2.39 -22.52
N GLU A 391 35.75 2.68 -22.19
CA GLU A 391 36.81 2.81 -23.19
C GLU A 391 37.05 1.51 -23.95
N GLY A 392 37.11 1.61 -25.28
CA GLY A 392 37.31 0.45 -26.17
C GLY A 392 36.05 -0.35 -26.49
N TYR A 393 34.86 0.06 -26.02
CA TYR A 393 33.58 -0.60 -26.31
C TYR A 393 32.63 0.25 -27.15
N THR A 394 31.67 -0.41 -27.82
CA THR A 394 30.59 0.25 -28.58
C THR A 394 29.40 0.53 -27.67
N LEU A 395 28.68 1.64 -27.86
CA LEU A 395 27.46 1.95 -27.10
C LEU A 395 26.40 0.85 -27.26
N ASP A 396 25.96 0.26 -26.14
CA ASP A 396 24.80 -0.62 -26.12
C ASP A 396 23.50 0.18 -26.11
N THR A 397 22.69 0.03 -27.15
CA THR A 397 21.39 0.73 -27.29
C THR A 397 20.22 -0.06 -26.70
N THR A 398 20.46 -1.26 -26.19
CA THR A 398 19.45 -2.15 -25.60
C THR A 398 18.84 -1.52 -24.34
N LYS A 399 17.50 -1.55 -24.23
CA LYS A 399 16.78 -1.25 -22.99
C LYS A 399 16.61 -2.56 -22.22
N TYR A 400 17.26 -2.68 -21.06
CA TYR A 400 17.14 -3.85 -20.19
C TYR A 400 16.00 -3.64 -19.21
N GLU A 401 14.84 -4.23 -19.48
CA GLU A 401 13.65 -4.07 -18.66
C GLU A 401 13.78 -4.77 -17.30
N VAL A 402 13.22 -4.16 -16.26
CA VAL A 402 13.18 -4.69 -14.90
C VAL A 402 11.87 -4.33 -14.21
N SER A 403 11.18 -5.35 -13.70
CA SER A 403 9.92 -5.22 -12.97
C SER A 403 10.18 -5.36 -11.48
N VAL A 404 9.99 -4.27 -10.74
CA VAL A 404 10.15 -4.22 -9.28
C VAL A 404 8.76 -4.09 -8.68
N THR A 405 8.14 -5.22 -8.35
CA THR A 405 6.74 -5.33 -7.92
C THR A 405 6.61 -5.73 -6.46
N TYR A 406 5.46 -5.44 -5.86
CA TYR A 406 5.20 -5.73 -4.45
C TYR A 406 5.11 -7.24 -4.21
N GLU A 407 5.93 -7.76 -3.29
CA GLU A 407 6.01 -9.19 -2.96
C GLU A 407 5.38 -9.53 -1.59
N GLY A 408 4.60 -8.60 -1.04
CA GLY A 408 3.93 -8.75 0.25
C GLY A 408 4.57 -7.94 1.36
N GLN A 409 3.81 -7.76 2.45
CA GLN A 409 4.13 -6.85 3.54
C GLN A 409 5.35 -7.25 4.39
N ASP A 410 5.76 -8.52 4.30
CA ASP A 410 6.92 -9.06 5.02
C ASP A 410 8.24 -8.86 4.25
N VAL A 411 8.17 -8.41 2.98
CA VAL A 411 9.34 -8.10 2.15
C VAL A 411 9.57 -6.60 2.15
N ALA A 412 10.52 -6.13 2.96
CA ALA A 412 10.78 -4.70 3.13
C ALA A 412 11.44 -4.03 1.90
N GLU A 413 12.23 -4.81 1.14
CA GLU A 413 12.95 -4.36 -0.05
C GLU A 413 12.94 -5.45 -1.13
N VAL A 414 12.54 -5.10 -2.34
CA VAL A 414 12.48 -6.00 -3.50
C VAL A 414 13.74 -5.82 -4.35
N THR A 415 14.57 -6.87 -4.45
CA THR A 415 15.82 -6.82 -5.23
C THR A 415 15.67 -7.50 -6.59
N ARG A 416 16.27 -6.90 -7.62
CA ARG A 416 16.40 -7.47 -8.98
C ARG A 416 17.85 -7.39 -9.45
N ASP A 417 18.35 -8.49 -9.99
CA ASP A 417 19.68 -8.57 -10.57
C ASP A 417 19.59 -8.61 -12.10
N LEU A 418 20.41 -7.79 -12.76
CA LEU A 418 20.53 -7.71 -14.22
C LEU A 418 21.97 -7.96 -14.63
N THR A 419 22.15 -8.64 -15.76
CA THR A 419 23.46 -8.73 -16.42
C THR A 419 23.38 -8.02 -17.77
N VAL A 420 24.23 -7.03 -17.96
CA VAL A 420 24.30 -6.24 -19.22
C VAL A 420 25.62 -6.54 -19.94
N LYS A 421 25.56 -6.65 -21.26
CA LYS A 421 26.69 -7.13 -22.08
C LYS A 421 27.29 -6.01 -22.88
N GLU A 422 28.61 -6.00 -22.97
CA GLU A 422 29.39 -4.97 -23.68
C GLU A 422 30.05 -5.57 -24.91
N GLN A 423 30.04 -4.86 -26.03
CA GLN A 423 30.71 -5.30 -27.25
C GLN A 423 32.00 -4.50 -27.45
N VAL A 424 33.15 -5.17 -27.34
CA VAL A 424 34.44 -4.55 -27.60
C VAL A 424 34.48 -4.08 -29.06
N LYS A 425 35.06 -2.91 -29.30
CA LYS A 425 35.40 -2.46 -30.66
C LYS A 425 36.44 -3.38 -31.24
N LYS A 426 36.24 -3.84 -32.47
CA LYS A 426 37.20 -4.72 -33.12
C LYS A 426 37.27 -4.46 -34.62
N GLN A 427 38.45 -4.72 -35.17
CA GLN A 427 38.69 -4.57 -36.60
C GLN A 427 39.80 -5.50 -37.05
N ALA A 428 39.61 -6.14 -38.20
CA ALA A 428 40.67 -6.89 -38.86
C ALA A 428 41.67 -5.94 -39.54
N PHE A 429 42.85 -6.43 -39.87
CA PHE A 429 43.74 -5.76 -40.80
C PHE A 429 44.13 -6.72 -41.92
N GLN A 430 44.31 -6.17 -43.11
CA GLN A 430 44.73 -6.89 -44.30
C GLN A 430 46.13 -6.43 -44.68
N LEU A 431 47.02 -7.39 -44.79
CA LEU A 431 48.37 -7.21 -45.27
C LEU A 431 48.42 -7.43 -46.78
N ILE A 432 49.18 -6.58 -47.45
CA ILE A 432 49.67 -6.81 -48.81
C ILE A 432 51.19 -6.87 -48.72
N LYS A 433 51.78 -8.02 -49.02
CA LYS A 433 53.23 -8.18 -49.07
C LYS A 433 53.73 -8.02 -50.50
N ILE A 434 54.59 -7.03 -50.68
CA ILE A 434 55.17 -6.65 -51.96
C ILE A 434 56.69 -6.70 -51.80
N SER A 435 57.41 -7.25 -52.79
CA SER A 435 58.87 -7.12 -52.87
C SER A 435 59.29 -5.80 -53.52
N GLU A 436 60.44 -5.27 -53.12
CA GLU A 436 61.06 -4.09 -53.74
C GLU A 436 62.41 -4.49 -54.36
N ASP A 437 62.69 -4.01 -55.57
CA ASP A 437 63.92 -4.27 -56.34
C ASP A 437 65.07 -3.30 -56.03
N GLY A 438 64.86 -2.35 -55.11
CA GLY A 438 65.84 -1.32 -54.75
C GLY A 438 65.80 -0.07 -55.64
N GLU A 439 64.92 0.02 -56.63
CA GLU A 439 64.66 1.24 -57.43
C GLU A 439 63.32 1.92 -57.08
N GLN A 440 62.73 1.61 -55.91
CA GLN A 440 61.41 2.09 -55.46
C GLN A 440 60.24 1.69 -56.38
N THR A 441 60.38 0.62 -57.16
CA THR A 441 59.31 0.06 -57.99
C THR A 441 58.67 -1.14 -57.31
N GLU A 442 57.32 -1.12 -57.17
CA GLU A 442 56.54 -2.29 -56.73
C GLU A 442 56.77 -3.42 -57.73
N THR A 443 57.35 -4.54 -57.28
CA THR A 443 57.65 -5.69 -58.16
C THR A 443 56.58 -6.77 -58.02
N ASP A 444 56.88 -7.88 -57.34
CA ASP A 444 56.02 -9.05 -57.25
C ASP A 444 55.31 -9.13 -55.88
N LEU A 445 54.11 -9.70 -55.90
CA LEU A 445 53.35 -10.05 -54.69
C LEU A 445 53.95 -11.33 -54.08
N VAL A 446 54.18 -11.33 -52.77
CA VAL A 446 54.95 -12.38 -52.09
C VAL A 446 54.03 -13.35 -51.34
N ALA A 447 53.97 -14.60 -51.80
CA ALA A 447 53.24 -15.69 -51.15
C ALA A 447 54.08 -16.42 -50.10
N GLY A 448 53.43 -16.94 -49.04
CA GLY A 448 54.05 -17.77 -48.02
C GLY A 448 54.81 -17.02 -46.91
N ALA A 449 54.75 -15.69 -46.87
CA ALA A 449 55.27 -14.90 -45.76
C ALA A 449 54.36 -15.05 -44.54
N GLY A 450 54.95 -15.36 -43.39
CA GLY A 450 54.22 -15.61 -42.14
C GLY A 450 54.37 -14.47 -41.15
N PHE A 451 53.26 -14.07 -40.52
CA PHE A 451 53.21 -12.98 -39.55
C PHE A 451 52.56 -13.41 -38.23
N LYS A 452 53.20 -13.09 -37.11
CA LYS A 452 52.62 -13.23 -35.77
C LYS A 452 52.24 -11.86 -35.22
N VAL A 453 51.12 -11.83 -34.52
CA VAL A 453 50.53 -10.61 -33.94
C VAL A 453 50.61 -10.70 -32.42
N TYR A 454 51.11 -9.65 -31.77
CA TYR A 454 51.21 -9.55 -30.32
C TYR A 454 50.54 -8.27 -29.85
N LEU A 455 49.72 -8.35 -28.80
CA LEU A 455 49.20 -7.16 -28.14
C LEU A 455 50.34 -6.49 -27.35
N ILE A 456 50.61 -5.22 -27.62
CA ILE A 456 51.79 -4.53 -27.10
C ILE A 456 51.75 -4.44 -25.57
N SER A 457 50.59 -4.13 -24.99
CA SER A 457 50.42 -4.08 -23.53
C SER A 457 50.62 -5.43 -22.84
N ASP A 458 50.47 -6.54 -23.59
CA ASP A 458 50.63 -7.88 -23.06
C ASP A 458 52.08 -8.36 -23.01
N LEU A 459 52.97 -7.71 -23.78
CA LEU A 459 54.39 -8.03 -23.86
C LEU A 459 55.09 -7.91 -22.49
N THR A 460 55.92 -8.89 -22.16
CA THR A 460 56.56 -8.99 -20.83
C THR A 460 57.33 -7.73 -20.44
N GLN A 461 58.14 -7.18 -21.35
CA GLN A 461 58.94 -5.98 -21.08
C GLN A 461 58.12 -4.69 -21.04
N VAL A 462 56.92 -4.67 -21.64
CA VAL A 462 55.99 -3.54 -21.54
C VAL A 462 55.30 -3.58 -20.18
N LYS A 463 54.76 -4.75 -19.78
CA LYS A 463 54.11 -4.96 -18.48
C LYS A 463 54.99 -4.61 -17.28
N ASN A 464 56.28 -4.98 -17.32
CA ASN A 464 57.22 -4.68 -16.24
C ASN A 464 57.89 -3.29 -16.35
N GLY A 465 57.53 -2.51 -17.37
CA GLY A 465 58.02 -1.15 -17.59
C GLY A 465 59.48 -1.03 -18.02
N LYS A 466 60.13 -2.13 -18.40
CA LYS A 466 61.51 -2.15 -18.91
C LYS A 466 61.60 -1.56 -20.33
N LEU A 467 60.63 -1.88 -21.18
CA LEU A 467 60.44 -1.23 -22.46
C LEU A 467 59.47 -0.07 -22.27
N LYS A 468 59.82 1.09 -22.81
CA LYS A 468 59.00 2.31 -22.83
C LYS A 468 59.08 2.90 -24.23
N PRO A 469 58.05 3.62 -24.70
CA PRO A 469 58.07 4.23 -26.02
C PRO A 469 59.21 5.24 -26.11
N ALA A 470 60.07 5.14 -27.13
CA ALA A 470 61.24 6.03 -27.27
C ALA A 470 60.86 7.50 -27.48
N ASN A 471 59.68 7.77 -28.05
CA ASN A 471 59.13 9.11 -28.23
C ASN A 471 58.42 9.66 -26.98
N GLY A 472 58.25 8.85 -25.93
CA GLY A 472 57.57 9.22 -24.68
C GLY A 472 56.03 9.19 -24.73
N GLU A 473 55.42 8.89 -25.87
CA GLU A 473 53.96 8.96 -26.08
C GLU A 473 53.37 7.60 -26.44
N SER A 474 53.82 6.99 -27.53
CA SER A 474 53.22 5.76 -28.08
C SER A 474 54.28 4.85 -28.69
N TYR A 475 54.04 3.53 -28.62
CA TYR A 475 54.95 2.55 -29.20
C TYR A 475 54.92 2.63 -30.72
N THR A 476 56.10 2.62 -31.31
CA THR A 476 56.33 2.63 -32.75
C THR A 476 57.07 1.38 -33.19
N ALA A 477 57.08 1.12 -34.50
CA ALA A 477 57.86 0.04 -35.11
C ALA A 477 59.32 -0.04 -34.60
N SER A 478 59.96 1.13 -34.43
CA SER A 478 61.36 1.24 -34.01
C SER A 478 61.64 0.68 -32.61
N ASP A 479 60.65 0.72 -31.71
CA ASP A 479 60.78 0.23 -30.34
C ASP A 479 60.93 -1.31 -30.28
N PHE A 480 60.53 -2.00 -31.36
CA PHE A 480 60.44 -3.45 -31.41
C PHE A 480 61.49 -4.13 -32.30
N LYS A 481 62.32 -3.39 -33.04
CA LYS A 481 63.29 -3.98 -34.01
C LYS A 481 64.24 -5.01 -33.42
N ASN A 482 64.66 -4.81 -32.18
CA ASN A 482 65.58 -5.70 -31.47
C ASN A 482 64.88 -6.46 -30.32
N TYR A 483 63.55 -6.53 -30.35
CA TYR A 483 62.77 -7.22 -29.32
C TYR A 483 62.75 -8.72 -29.58
N ASP A 484 63.01 -9.53 -28.54
CA ASP A 484 62.90 -10.99 -28.62
C ASP A 484 61.47 -11.45 -28.31
N PHE A 485 60.73 -11.82 -29.35
CA PHE A 485 59.34 -12.31 -29.26
C PHE A 485 59.24 -13.81 -28.97
N SER A 486 60.35 -14.56 -28.88
CA SER A 486 60.33 -16.03 -28.81
C SER A 486 59.60 -16.62 -27.61
N LYS A 487 59.40 -15.83 -26.54
CA LYS A 487 58.72 -16.23 -25.30
C LYS A 487 57.37 -15.55 -25.08
N GLU A 488 56.97 -14.66 -25.99
CA GLU A 488 55.73 -13.91 -25.85
C GLU A 488 54.54 -14.72 -26.34
N GLN A 489 53.36 -14.43 -25.78
CA GLN A 489 52.11 -15.01 -26.25
C GLN A 489 51.54 -14.14 -27.37
N VAL A 490 51.08 -14.78 -28.45
CA VAL A 490 50.36 -14.07 -29.50
C VAL A 490 49.09 -13.44 -28.94
N ALA A 491 48.59 -12.41 -29.61
CA ALA A 491 47.30 -11.80 -29.31
C ALA A 491 46.21 -12.87 -29.24
N VAL A 492 45.18 -12.63 -28.42
CA VAL A 492 44.04 -13.53 -28.29
C VAL A 492 42.74 -12.79 -28.64
N THR A 493 41.87 -13.48 -29.34
CA THR A 493 40.45 -13.12 -29.46
C THR A 493 39.62 -14.04 -28.56
N TYR A 494 38.30 -13.84 -28.49
CA TYR A 494 37.42 -14.70 -27.70
C TYR A 494 36.25 -15.21 -28.53
N GLU A 495 35.93 -16.48 -28.35
CA GLU A 495 34.72 -17.11 -28.86
C GLU A 495 34.02 -17.85 -27.72
N ASN A 496 32.78 -17.42 -27.39
CA ASN A 496 31.95 -18.04 -26.35
C ASN A 496 32.68 -18.30 -25.02
N GLY A 497 33.41 -17.30 -24.51
CA GLY A 497 34.15 -17.35 -23.25
C GLY A 497 35.52 -18.00 -23.33
N THR A 498 35.90 -18.55 -24.49
CA THR A 498 37.18 -19.24 -24.69
C THR A 498 38.15 -18.32 -25.41
N ALA A 499 39.36 -18.18 -24.86
CA ALA A 499 40.44 -17.45 -25.53
C ALA A 499 40.94 -18.24 -26.74
N VAL A 500 41.01 -17.59 -27.90
CA VAL A 500 41.49 -18.14 -29.16
C VAL A 500 42.76 -17.39 -29.56
N PRO A 501 43.93 -18.04 -29.53
CA PRO A 501 45.17 -17.42 -30.01
C PRO A 501 45.06 -17.03 -31.49
N VAL A 502 45.48 -15.81 -31.82
CA VAL A 502 45.56 -15.35 -33.22
C VAL A 502 46.56 -16.24 -33.96
N PRO A 503 46.14 -16.92 -35.04
CA PRO A 503 47.03 -17.79 -35.78
C PRO A 503 48.12 -17.00 -36.50
N GLU A 504 49.19 -17.68 -36.89
CA GLU A 504 50.17 -17.10 -37.82
C GLU A 504 49.46 -16.81 -39.15
N LEU A 505 49.56 -15.57 -39.60
CA LEU A 505 48.95 -15.10 -40.84
C LEU A 505 49.91 -15.41 -41.99
N ILE A 506 49.50 -16.28 -42.92
CA ILE A 506 50.32 -16.65 -44.08
C ILE A 506 49.78 -15.94 -45.32
N THR A 507 50.64 -15.27 -46.08
CA THR A 507 50.24 -14.63 -47.33
C THR A 507 49.85 -15.67 -48.39
N ASP A 508 48.71 -15.43 -49.05
CA ASP A 508 48.20 -16.27 -50.11
C ASP A 508 49.01 -16.14 -51.41
N THR A 509 48.60 -16.86 -52.47
CA THR A 509 49.25 -16.80 -53.79
C THR A 509 49.23 -15.41 -54.44
N LYS A 510 48.45 -14.48 -53.90
CA LYS A 510 48.35 -13.08 -54.34
C LYS A 510 49.01 -12.12 -53.34
N GLY A 511 49.78 -12.63 -52.38
CA GLY A 511 50.50 -11.82 -51.40
C GLY A 511 49.64 -11.20 -50.31
N TYR A 512 48.40 -11.66 -50.13
CA TYR A 512 47.48 -11.13 -49.12
C TYR A 512 47.36 -12.03 -47.90
N ALA A 513 47.30 -11.43 -46.72
CA ALA A 513 46.89 -12.10 -45.49
C ALA A 513 45.90 -11.21 -44.72
N VAL A 514 44.90 -11.80 -44.08
CA VAL A 514 43.90 -11.06 -43.29
C VAL A 514 43.91 -11.61 -41.88
N SER A 515 44.03 -10.72 -40.90
CA SER A 515 43.92 -11.10 -39.49
C SER A 515 42.47 -11.38 -39.10
N PRO A 516 42.22 -12.17 -38.04
CA PRO A 516 40.91 -12.12 -37.38
C PRO A 516 40.63 -10.69 -36.89
N GLU A 517 39.38 -10.38 -36.58
CA GLU A 517 39.04 -9.10 -35.95
C GLU A 517 39.74 -9.00 -34.60
N LEU A 518 40.69 -8.07 -34.50
CA LEU A 518 41.42 -7.85 -33.27
C LEU A 518 40.64 -6.87 -32.39
N PRO A 519 40.56 -7.11 -31.06
CA PRO A 519 39.90 -6.17 -30.16
C PRO A 519 40.66 -4.86 -30.07
N TYR A 520 40.01 -3.82 -29.55
CA TYR A 520 40.60 -2.51 -29.29
C TYR A 520 41.97 -2.60 -28.62
N GLY A 521 42.96 -1.91 -29.18
CA GLY A 521 44.31 -1.88 -28.63
C GLY A 521 45.41 -1.72 -29.69
N SER A 522 46.65 -1.67 -29.22
CA SER A 522 47.83 -1.52 -30.06
C SER A 522 48.59 -2.84 -30.18
N TYR A 523 48.83 -3.27 -31.41
CA TYR A 523 49.46 -4.54 -31.73
C TYR A 523 50.78 -4.34 -32.45
N VAL A 524 51.77 -5.17 -32.15
CA VAL A 524 52.98 -5.29 -32.98
C VAL A 524 52.87 -6.56 -33.81
N VAL A 525 53.12 -6.41 -35.10
CA VAL A 525 53.10 -7.49 -36.07
C VAL A 525 54.53 -7.75 -36.52
N VAL A 526 54.95 -9.00 -36.42
CA VAL A 526 56.32 -9.44 -36.67
C VAL A 526 56.30 -10.50 -37.74
N GLU A 527 57.15 -10.36 -38.76
CA GLU A 527 57.35 -11.43 -39.73
C GLU A 527 58.07 -12.61 -39.05
N SER A 528 57.36 -13.72 -38.92
CA SER A 528 57.82 -14.94 -38.28
C SER A 528 58.36 -15.96 -39.28
N THR A 529 57.93 -15.89 -40.53
CA THR A 529 58.38 -16.77 -41.61
C THR A 529 58.71 -15.93 -42.84
N THR A 530 59.99 -15.72 -43.10
CA THR A 530 60.48 -15.02 -44.29
C THR A 530 60.59 -16.01 -45.46
N PRO A 531 59.97 -15.73 -46.63
CA PRO A 531 60.10 -16.55 -47.82
C PRO A 531 61.54 -16.64 -48.34
N GLU A 532 61.84 -17.70 -49.10
CA GLU A 532 63.20 -17.94 -49.61
C GLU A 532 63.71 -16.76 -50.45
N ASN A 533 64.97 -16.37 -50.24
CA ASN A 533 65.67 -15.28 -50.95
C ASN A 533 65.18 -13.85 -50.65
N LEU A 534 64.39 -13.64 -49.58
CA LEU A 534 64.01 -12.32 -49.07
C LEU A 534 64.67 -12.00 -47.72
N LYS A 535 64.65 -10.73 -47.31
CA LYS A 535 65.07 -10.33 -45.95
C LYS A 535 63.86 -10.37 -45.02
N THR A 536 64.10 -10.47 -43.72
CA THR A 536 63.02 -10.27 -42.75
C THR A 536 62.77 -8.76 -42.61
N ILE A 537 61.52 -8.34 -42.67
CA ILE A 537 61.16 -6.93 -42.46
C ILE A 537 61.27 -6.51 -40.99
N ASP A 538 61.36 -5.20 -40.76
CA ASP A 538 61.16 -4.65 -39.43
C ASP A 538 59.70 -4.84 -38.97
N PRO A 539 59.45 -5.04 -37.65
CA PRO A 539 58.09 -5.07 -37.11
C PRO A 539 57.34 -3.78 -37.38
N PHE A 540 56.01 -3.86 -37.46
CA PHE A 540 55.15 -2.68 -37.58
C PHE A 540 54.02 -2.71 -36.54
N VAL A 541 53.44 -1.54 -36.26
CA VAL A 541 52.42 -1.36 -35.24
C VAL A 541 51.06 -1.13 -35.89
N VAL A 542 50.05 -1.88 -35.46
CA VAL A 542 48.65 -1.78 -35.89
C VAL A 542 47.81 -1.32 -34.71
N ASN A 543 47.11 -0.19 -34.85
CA ASN A 543 46.22 0.34 -33.81
C ASN A 543 44.76 0.10 -34.18
N VAL A 544 44.03 -0.62 -33.34
CA VAL A 544 42.58 -0.84 -33.49
C VAL A 544 41.84 0.11 -32.56
N GLU A 545 41.24 1.16 -33.13
CA GLU A 545 40.52 2.20 -32.38
C GLU A 545 39.01 2.26 -32.68
N ASN A 546 38.61 1.69 -33.82
CA ASN A 546 37.24 1.71 -34.35
C ASN A 546 36.63 0.30 -34.35
N ASP A 547 35.29 0.22 -34.38
CA ASP A 547 34.58 -1.03 -34.68
C ASP A 547 34.22 -1.03 -36.18
N SER A 548 34.78 -1.96 -36.94
CA SER A 548 34.54 -2.06 -38.38
C SER A 548 34.74 -3.49 -38.87
N ARG A 549 33.85 -3.91 -39.77
CA ARG A 549 33.96 -5.19 -40.48
C ARG A 549 34.85 -5.10 -41.73
N GLU A 550 35.17 -3.88 -42.17
CA GLU A 550 36.13 -3.63 -43.24
C GLU A 550 37.56 -3.66 -42.68
N PRO A 551 38.44 -4.54 -43.18
CA PRO A 551 39.82 -4.60 -42.71
C PRO A 551 40.60 -3.31 -42.97
N MET A 552 41.45 -2.91 -42.03
CA MET A 552 42.43 -1.85 -42.27
C MET A 552 43.46 -2.32 -43.30
N GLN A 553 43.72 -1.53 -44.34
CA GLN A 553 44.73 -1.88 -45.32
C GLN A 553 46.13 -1.50 -44.83
N TRP A 554 47.00 -2.50 -44.70
CA TRP A 554 48.41 -2.35 -44.39
C TRP A 554 49.25 -2.81 -45.59
N ARG A 555 49.97 -1.87 -46.18
CA ARG A 555 50.97 -2.18 -47.20
C ARG A 555 52.31 -2.33 -46.50
N VAL A 556 52.86 -3.53 -46.61
CA VAL A 556 54.14 -3.86 -46.01
C VAL A 556 55.15 -3.94 -47.15
N PHE A 557 55.93 -2.87 -47.25
CA PHE A 557 57.02 -2.72 -48.21
C PHE A 557 58.33 -3.20 -47.59
N ASP A 558 59.27 -3.49 -48.49
CA ASP A 558 60.62 -3.95 -48.23
C ASP A 558 60.72 -5.48 -48.17
N ASP A 559 61.59 -5.99 -49.04
CA ASP A 559 62.26 -7.28 -49.01
C ASP A 559 63.20 -7.33 -50.21
N ARG A 560 64.33 -6.62 -50.10
CA ARG A 560 65.39 -6.76 -51.09
C ARG A 560 65.93 -8.19 -51.11
N PRO A 561 66.15 -8.78 -52.30
CA PRO A 561 66.92 -10.00 -52.43
C PRO A 561 68.30 -9.84 -51.78
N PHE A 562 68.89 -10.95 -51.34
CA PHE A 562 70.24 -10.95 -50.79
C PHE A 562 71.26 -10.73 -51.92
N GLU A 563 71.54 -9.47 -52.27
CA GLU A 563 72.62 -9.14 -53.19
C GLU A 563 73.96 -9.02 -52.43
N PHE A 564 74.96 -9.77 -52.87
CA PHE A 564 76.34 -9.63 -52.40
C PHE A 564 77.30 -9.52 -53.58
N LEU A 565 78.20 -8.54 -53.53
CA LEU A 565 79.26 -8.39 -54.52
C LEU A 565 80.37 -9.40 -54.23
N LEU A 566 80.43 -10.47 -55.03
CA LEU A 566 81.54 -11.41 -55.00
C LEU A 566 82.66 -10.94 -55.93
N LYS A 567 83.75 -10.39 -55.37
CA LYS A 567 84.95 -10.07 -56.16
C LYS A 567 85.82 -11.32 -56.34
N ILE A 568 85.81 -11.87 -57.55
CA ILE A 568 86.75 -12.94 -57.94
C ILE A 568 88.01 -12.30 -58.53
N VAL A 569 89.14 -12.41 -57.83
CA VAL A 569 90.45 -12.02 -58.38
C VAL A 569 91.17 -13.27 -58.85
N LYS A 570 91.26 -13.45 -60.18
CA LYS A 570 92.05 -14.55 -60.73
C LYS A 570 93.53 -14.23 -60.56
N LYS A 571 94.24 -15.03 -59.77
CA LYS A 571 95.70 -14.98 -59.66
C LYS A 571 96.34 -16.13 -60.41
N ASP A 572 97.53 -15.88 -60.93
CA ASP A 572 98.41 -16.91 -61.45
C ASP A 572 99.03 -17.68 -60.28
N ALA A 573 99.02 -19.02 -60.36
CA ALA A 573 99.38 -19.87 -59.23
C ALA A 573 100.89 -19.88 -58.94
N GLN A 574 101.74 -19.54 -59.92
CA GLN A 574 103.20 -19.53 -59.76
C GLN A 574 103.71 -18.15 -59.33
N THR A 575 103.11 -17.09 -59.86
CA THR A 575 103.59 -15.71 -59.69
C THR A 575 102.78 -14.89 -58.69
N GLY A 576 101.56 -15.30 -58.34
CA GLY A 576 100.66 -14.57 -57.44
C GLY A 576 100.07 -13.28 -58.04
N ASN A 577 100.47 -12.92 -59.28
CA ASN A 577 100.00 -11.75 -60.00
C ASN A 577 98.56 -11.93 -60.50
N THR A 578 97.82 -10.83 -60.60
CA THR A 578 96.46 -10.82 -61.16
C THR A 578 96.50 -11.13 -62.66
N VAL A 579 95.69 -12.10 -63.10
CA VAL A 579 95.54 -12.49 -64.50
C VAL A 579 94.55 -11.54 -65.18
N LEU A 580 95.05 -10.67 -66.07
CA LEU A 580 94.25 -9.62 -66.76
C LEU A 580 93.68 -10.10 -68.12
N LYS A 581 93.33 -11.37 -68.26
CA LYS A 581 92.81 -11.90 -69.54
C LYS A 581 91.32 -11.60 -69.68
N ALA A 582 90.96 -10.74 -70.64
CA ALA A 582 89.57 -10.45 -70.98
C ALA A 582 88.86 -11.73 -71.48
N GLY A 583 87.68 -12.03 -70.89
CA GLY A 583 86.79 -13.10 -71.35
C GLY A 583 86.63 -14.34 -70.44
N ALA A 584 87.22 -14.36 -69.23
CA ALA A 584 86.98 -15.45 -68.28
C ALA A 584 85.69 -15.22 -67.47
N SER A 585 84.62 -15.96 -67.77
CA SER A 585 83.37 -15.91 -67.02
C SER A 585 83.28 -16.99 -65.95
N TYR A 586 82.64 -16.66 -64.83
CA TYR A 586 82.31 -17.59 -63.75
C TYR A 586 80.79 -17.65 -63.62
N LYS A 587 80.25 -18.82 -63.27
CA LYS A 587 78.87 -18.96 -62.81
C LYS A 587 78.87 -19.49 -61.38
N ILE A 588 78.10 -18.88 -60.51
CA ILE A 588 77.90 -19.36 -59.14
C ILE A 588 76.84 -20.47 -59.18
N TYR A 589 77.13 -21.62 -58.57
CA TYR A 589 76.21 -22.75 -58.49
C TYR A 589 75.82 -22.99 -57.03
N ASP A 590 74.52 -22.94 -56.76
CA ASP A 590 73.96 -23.30 -55.47
C ASP A 590 73.89 -24.84 -55.38
N VAL A 591 74.76 -25.41 -54.55
CA VAL A 591 74.87 -26.86 -54.35
C VAL A 591 73.68 -27.46 -53.61
N THR A 592 72.98 -26.68 -52.78
CA THR A 592 71.82 -27.14 -52.01
C THR A 592 70.60 -27.22 -52.92
N ASN A 593 70.33 -26.14 -53.65
CA ASN A 593 69.18 -26.04 -54.53
C ASN A 593 69.43 -26.60 -55.95
N LYS A 594 70.66 -27.07 -56.21
CA LYS A 594 71.10 -27.67 -57.48
C LYS A 594 70.83 -26.81 -58.72
N LYS A 595 70.92 -25.49 -58.60
CA LYS A 595 70.69 -24.51 -59.67
C LYS A 595 71.82 -23.48 -59.75
N TYR A 596 72.06 -22.91 -60.94
CA TYR A 596 72.94 -21.76 -61.06
C TYR A 596 72.24 -20.52 -60.48
N VAL A 597 72.99 -19.71 -59.73
CA VAL A 597 72.49 -18.44 -59.19
C VAL A 597 72.43 -17.42 -60.33
N GLU A 598 71.38 -16.59 -60.33
CA GLU A 598 71.28 -15.45 -61.23
C GLU A 598 72.33 -14.40 -60.85
N GLN A 599 73.09 -13.91 -61.82
CA GLN A 599 74.24 -13.04 -61.57
C GLN A 599 74.42 -12.02 -62.68
N VAL A 600 74.71 -10.79 -62.29
CA VAL A 600 75.20 -9.73 -63.18
C VAL A 600 76.71 -9.66 -63.04
N VAL A 601 77.45 -9.87 -64.14
CA VAL A 601 78.92 -9.82 -64.13
C VAL A 601 79.36 -8.44 -64.58
N GLN A 602 79.97 -7.66 -63.68
CA GLN A 602 80.69 -6.45 -64.04
C GLN A 602 82.17 -6.77 -64.24
N TYR A 603 82.68 -6.54 -65.45
CA TYR A 603 84.12 -6.56 -65.73
C TYR A 603 84.72 -5.18 -65.43
N PRO A 604 85.88 -5.09 -64.77
CA PRO A 604 86.67 -3.85 -64.76
C PRO A 604 87.16 -3.47 -66.15
#